data_AF-A0A6A4I757-F1
#
_entry.id   AF-A0A6A4I757-F1
#
_cell.length_a   1.000
_cell.length_b   1.000
_cell.length_c   1.000
_cell.angle_alpha   90.00
_cell.angle_beta   90.00
_cell.angle_gamma   90.00
#
_symmetry.space_group_name_H-M   'P 1'
#
loop_
_entity.id
_entity.type
_entity.pdbx_description
1 polymer ?
#
loop_
_entity_poly.entity_id
_entity_poly.type
_entity_poly.pdbx_seq_one_letter_code
_entity_poly.pdbx_strand_id
1 'polypeptide(L)'
;MQSQAYKDLRLKASDNERQVVGNLEMLNRRVYELLYSSKSEAGDGGEKAAKFMYVVHMQVMGSKEGTDRAGQESHFIDWYTSTRIPLLVQVPGYLRSRVYRLAEHTELAGRAPTTSINENTPYKFLAIHEWSMDGAVVVDSSEFKMCMTDAEPWKMEGEEVVAEMEDRLFALYKVFE
;
A
#
# COMPACT_ATOMS: atom_id res chain seq x y z
N MET A 1 11.79 -8.17 16.97
CA MET A 1 12.51 -9.38 17.47
C MET A 1 12.43 -10.46 16.38
N GLN A 2 13.55 -10.87 15.79
CA GLN A 2 13.54 -11.82 14.66
C GLN A 2 13.37 -13.26 15.15
N SER A 3 12.31 -13.95 14.73
CA SER A 3 12.04 -15.34 15.09
C SER A 3 13.12 -16.30 14.56
N GLN A 4 13.26 -17.47 15.19
CA GLN A 4 14.21 -18.49 14.70
C GLN A 4 13.86 -18.94 13.27
N ALA A 5 12.58 -19.11 12.96
CA ALA A 5 12.10 -19.45 11.62
C ALA A 5 12.56 -18.43 10.57
N TYR A 6 12.61 -17.13 10.92
CA TYR A 6 13.11 -16.09 10.02
C TYR A 6 14.62 -16.19 9.79
N LYS A 7 15.41 -16.44 10.83
CA LYS A 7 16.87 -16.63 10.71
C LYS A 7 17.21 -17.85 9.85
N ASP A 8 16.40 -18.89 9.96
CA ASP A 8 16.55 -20.13 9.21
C ASP A 8 16.32 -19.96 7.70
N LEU A 9 15.53 -18.96 7.24
CA LEU A 9 15.35 -18.67 5.82
C LEU A 9 16.70 -18.38 5.12
N ARG A 10 17.63 -17.72 5.80
CA ARG A 10 18.96 -17.43 5.24
C ARG A 10 19.90 -18.64 5.31
N LEU A 11 19.77 -19.46 6.35
CA LEU A 11 20.63 -20.63 6.57
C LEU A 11 20.25 -21.83 5.69
N LYS A 12 18.97 -21.92 5.31
CA LYS A 12 18.41 -23.01 4.50
C LYS A 12 18.03 -22.59 3.07
N ALA A 13 18.40 -21.37 2.67
CA ALA A 13 18.12 -20.86 1.33
C ALA A 13 18.78 -21.76 0.26
N SER A 14 18.01 -22.07 -0.78
CA SER A 14 18.49 -22.72 -2.00
C SER A 14 19.53 -21.86 -2.72
N ASP A 15 20.29 -22.46 -3.64
CA ASP A 15 21.26 -21.73 -4.48
C ASP A 15 20.59 -20.59 -5.26
N ASN A 16 19.39 -20.85 -5.79
CA ASN A 16 18.60 -19.84 -6.50
C ASN A 16 18.19 -18.68 -5.59
N GLU A 17 17.67 -18.95 -4.39
CA GLU A 17 17.29 -17.89 -3.45
C GLU A 17 18.49 -17.03 -3.04
N ARG A 18 19.65 -17.67 -2.79
CA ARG A 18 20.90 -16.96 -2.47
C ARG A 18 21.35 -16.08 -3.63
N GLN A 19 21.26 -16.58 -4.86
CA GLN A 19 21.59 -15.82 -6.05
C GLN A 19 20.64 -14.63 -6.24
N VAL A 20 19.32 -14.84 -6.13
CA VAL A 20 18.32 -13.78 -6.24
C VAL A 20 18.56 -12.71 -5.20
N VAL A 21 18.68 -13.07 -3.92
CA VAL A 21 18.91 -12.11 -2.83
C VAL A 21 20.26 -11.39 -2.99
N GLY A 22 21.31 -12.09 -3.42
CA GLY A 22 22.63 -11.50 -3.67
C GLY A 22 22.67 -10.49 -4.81
N ASN A 23 21.71 -10.54 -5.73
CA ASN A 23 21.58 -9.62 -6.86
C ASN A 23 20.65 -8.42 -6.57
N LEU A 24 20.00 -8.37 -5.41
CA LEU A 24 19.16 -7.24 -5.04
C LEU A 24 20.04 -6.04 -4.66
N GLU A 25 19.78 -4.90 -5.29
CA GLU A 25 20.40 -3.62 -4.89
C GLU A 25 20.04 -3.24 -3.45
N MET A 26 18.81 -3.55 -3.04
CA MET A 26 18.30 -3.29 -1.70
C MET A 26 17.29 -4.38 -1.28
N LEU A 27 17.36 -4.79 -0.02
CA LEU A 27 16.40 -5.67 0.61
C LEU A 27 15.91 -5.03 1.91
N ASN A 28 14.64 -4.64 1.93
CA ASN A 28 14.00 -4.05 3.10
C ASN A 28 12.90 -4.95 3.64
N ARG A 29 12.76 -4.96 4.96
CA ARG A 29 11.61 -5.54 5.65
C ARG A 29 10.76 -4.43 6.23
N ARG A 30 9.45 -4.55 6.05
CA ARG A 30 8.44 -3.66 6.62
C ARG A 30 7.37 -4.51 7.29
N VAL A 31 7.00 -4.17 8.51
CA VAL A 31 5.92 -4.79 9.28
C VAL A 31 4.81 -3.78 9.39
N TYR A 32 3.60 -4.25 9.13
CA TYR A 32 2.42 -3.42 9.02
C TYR A 32 1.35 -3.92 9.98
N GLU A 33 0.67 -2.97 10.64
CA GLU A 33 -0.53 -3.18 11.45
C GLU A 33 -1.76 -2.84 10.62
N LEU A 34 -2.78 -3.70 10.64
CA LEU A 34 -4.04 -3.45 9.96
C LEU A 34 -4.83 -2.35 10.70
N LEU A 35 -5.18 -1.28 9.98
CA LEU A 35 -6.03 -0.19 10.49
C LEU A 35 -7.48 -0.34 10.05
N TYR A 36 -7.70 -0.77 8.81
CA TYR A 36 -9.01 -0.86 8.20
C TYR A 36 -9.08 -2.03 7.22
N SER A 37 -10.25 -2.67 7.15
CA SER A 37 -10.54 -3.66 6.13
C SER A 37 -11.99 -3.54 5.69
N SER A 38 -12.22 -3.63 4.38
CA SER A 38 -13.53 -3.84 3.79
C SER A 38 -13.47 -4.98 2.77
N LYS A 39 -14.61 -5.62 2.54
CA LYS A 39 -14.77 -6.73 1.61
C LYS A 39 -16.13 -6.56 0.92
N SER A 40 -16.22 -6.94 -0.34
CA SER A 40 -17.50 -6.99 -1.05
C SER A 40 -18.47 -7.94 -0.34
N GLU A 41 -19.70 -7.47 -0.09
CA GLU A 41 -20.80 -8.29 0.46
C GLU A 41 -21.35 -9.27 -0.57
N ALA A 42 -21.10 -9.03 -1.87
CA ALA A 42 -21.49 -9.92 -2.95
C ALA A 42 -20.59 -11.16 -2.98
N GLY A 43 -20.78 -12.04 -2.00
CA GLY A 43 -20.30 -13.41 -2.06
C GLY A 43 -21.30 -14.27 -2.82
N ASP A 44 -20.94 -14.76 -4.01
CA ASP A 44 -21.33 -16.11 -4.44
C ASP A 44 -20.45 -16.60 -5.61
N GLY A 45 -19.85 -17.79 -5.44
CA GLY A 45 -19.06 -18.47 -6.49
C GLY A 45 -17.53 -18.42 -6.34
N GLY A 46 -17.00 -18.95 -5.23
CA GLY A 46 -15.57 -19.23 -5.02
C GLY A 46 -14.71 -18.02 -4.65
N GLU A 47 -13.60 -18.24 -3.93
CA GLU A 47 -12.53 -17.24 -3.82
C GLU A 47 -11.97 -16.97 -5.21
N LYS A 48 -12.56 -16.01 -5.93
CA LYS A 48 -11.99 -15.53 -7.19
C LYS A 48 -10.68 -14.84 -6.86
N ALA A 49 -9.58 -15.43 -7.32
CA ALA A 49 -8.26 -14.80 -7.21
C ALA A 49 -8.34 -13.38 -7.78
N ALA A 50 -7.75 -12.41 -7.05
CA ALA A 50 -7.65 -11.06 -7.54
C ALA A 50 -6.87 -11.05 -8.86
N LYS A 51 -7.48 -10.54 -9.92
CA LYS A 51 -6.81 -10.35 -11.22
C LYS A 51 -6.05 -9.03 -11.27
N PHE A 52 -6.43 -8.10 -10.41
CA PHE A 52 -5.82 -6.78 -10.30
C PHE A 52 -5.66 -6.37 -8.86
N MET A 53 -4.48 -5.85 -8.54
CA MET A 53 -4.15 -5.28 -7.24
C MET A 53 -3.57 -3.87 -7.43
N TYR A 54 -4.17 -2.89 -6.76
CA TYR A 54 -3.71 -1.52 -6.69
C TYR A 54 -3.17 -1.26 -5.29
N VAL A 55 -1.90 -0.88 -5.21
CA VAL A 55 -1.18 -0.65 -3.97
C VAL A 55 -0.81 0.81 -3.88
N VAL A 56 -1.18 1.46 -2.78
CA VAL A 56 -0.94 2.89 -2.54
C VAL A 56 -0.09 3.04 -1.28
N HIS A 57 1.11 3.55 -1.42
CA HIS A 57 1.93 3.98 -0.28
C HIS A 57 1.61 5.43 0.02
N MET A 58 1.39 5.77 1.29
CA MET A 58 0.90 7.10 1.67
C MET A 58 1.64 7.68 2.86
N GLN A 59 1.89 8.97 2.81
CA GLN A 59 2.50 9.74 3.89
C GLN A 59 1.94 11.15 3.86
N VAL A 60 1.43 11.61 5.00
CA VAL A 60 1.08 13.01 5.16
C VAL A 60 2.38 13.84 5.11
N MET A 61 2.38 15.05 4.60
CA MET A 61 3.53 15.94 4.45
C MET A 61 3.10 17.37 4.81
N GLY A 62 4.08 18.27 5.04
CA GLY A 62 3.78 19.69 5.25
C GLY A 62 3.43 20.09 6.69
N SER A 63 3.61 19.20 7.66
CA SER A 63 3.45 19.56 9.08
C SER A 63 4.56 20.54 9.50
N LYS A 64 4.21 21.81 9.76
CA LYS A 64 5.14 22.78 10.37
C LYS A 64 5.65 22.20 11.69
N GLU A 65 6.88 22.54 12.07
CA GLU A 65 7.43 22.10 13.36
C GLU A 65 6.49 22.51 14.50
N GLY A 66 6.09 21.55 15.35
CA GLY A 66 5.13 21.77 16.44
C GLY A 66 3.64 21.55 16.11
N THR A 67 3.27 21.16 14.88
CA THR A 67 1.88 20.76 14.58
C THR A 67 1.55 19.35 15.07
N ASP A 68 0.27 19.08 15.34
CA ASP A 68 -0.22 17.74 15.71
C ASP A 68 -0.21 16.78 14.52
N ARG A 69 0.98 16.24 14.27
CA ARG A 69 1.21 15.30 13.19
C ARG A 69 0.36 14.04 13.29
N ALA A 70 0.12 13.56 14.51
CA ALA A 70 -0.68 12.36 14.73
C ALA A 70 -2.16 12.62 14.42
N GLY A 71 -2.67 13.79 14.79
CA GLY A 71 -4.02 14.24 14.45
C GLY A 71 -4.24 14.37 12.94
N GLN A 72 -3.29 14.98 12.22
CA GLN A 72 -3.33 15.09 10.76
C GLN A 72 -3.36 13.73 10.06
N GLU A 73 -2.52 12.80 10.53
CA GLU A 73 -2.48 11.43 10.01
C GLU A 73 -3.77 10.66 10.30
N SER A 74 -4.34 10.82 11.50
CA SER A 74 -5.63 10.21 11.83
C SER A 74 -6.73 10.74 10.91
N HIS A 75 -6.82 12.07 10.76
CA HIS A 75 -7.78 12.70 9.88
C HIS A 75 -7.62 12.25 8.42
N PHE A 76 -6.39 12.10 7.94
CA PHE A 76 -6.13 11.58 6.60
C PHE A 76 -6.67 10.16 6.43
N ILE A 77 -6.43 9.27 7.39
CA ILE A 77 -6.93 7.89 7.34
C ILE A 77 -8.46 7.85 7.43
N ASP A 78 -9.07 8.70 8.25
CA ASP A 78 -10.52 8.83 8.35
C ASP A 78 -11.11 9.26 7.01
N TRP A 79 -10.54 10.29 6.37
CA TRP A 79 -10.94 10.71 5.02
C TRP A 79 -10.72 9.58 3.99
N TYR A 80 -9.59 8.88 4.02
CA TYR A 80 -9.29 7.83 3.06
C TYR A 80 -10.30 6.67 3.17
N THR A 81 -10.63 6.28 4.39
CA THR A 81 -11.54 5.16 4.65
C THR A 81 -13.02 5.51 4.51
N SER A 82 -13.41 6.77 4.77
CA SER A 82 -14.80 7.23 4.66
C SER A 82 -15.17 7.86 3.32
N THR A 83 -14.19 8.31 2.54
CA THR A 83 -14.41 8.97 1.24
C THR A 83 -13.79 8.19 0.09
N ARG A 84 -12.48 7.95 0.12
CA ARG A 84 -11.76 7.33 -1.01
C ARG A 84 -12.13 5.88 -1.23
N ILE A 85 -12.14 5.06 -0.18
CA ILE A 85 -12.49 3.63 -0.28
C ILE A 85 -13.93 3.42 -0.75
N PRO A 86 -14.96 4.14 -0.25
CA PRO A 86 -16.32 4.00 -0.77
C PRO A 86 -16.46 4.26 -2.27
N LEU A 87 -15.67 5.16 -2.85
CA LEU A 87 -15.62 5.35 -4.31
C LEU A 87 -15.00 4.14 -5.02
N LEU A 88 -13.91 3.59 -4.48
CA LEU A 88 -13.26 2.38 -5.01
C LEU A 88 -14.15 1.14 -4.94
N VAL A 89 -15.02 1.04 -3.92
CA VAL A 89 -15.99 -0.06 -3.77
C VAL A 89 -17.00 -0.09 -4.91
N GLN A 90 -17.32 1.06 -5.51
CA GLN A 90 -18.26 1.14 -6.64
C GLN A 90 -17.69 0.57 -7.94
N VAL A 91 -16.37 0.41 -8.03
CA VAL A 91 -15.74 -0.12 -9.24
C VAL A 91 -16.13 -1.59 -9.43
N PRO A 92 -16.68 -1.99 -10.59
CA PRO A 92 -17.08 -3.36 -10.86
C PRO A 92 -15.98 -4.38 -10.58
N GLY A 93 -16.37 -5.51 -9.98
CA GLY A 93 -15.44 -6.59 -9.63
C GLY A 93 -14.62 -6.32 -8.37
N TYR A 94 -14.95 -5.30 -7.58
CA TYR A 94 -14.31 -5.03 -6.30
C TYR A 94 -14.37 -6.26 -5.36
N LEU A 95 -13.24 -6.59 -4.74
CA LEU A 95 -13.13 -7.70 -3.80
C LEU A 95 -12.90 -7.23 -2.37
N ARG A 96 -11.87 -6.40 -2.15
CA ARG A 96 -11.49 -5.93 -0.81
C ARG A 96 -10.55 -4.73 -0.86
N SER A 97 -10.53 -4.00 0.27
CA SER A 97 -9.55 -2.96 0.58
C SER A 97 -8.99 -3.23 1.96
N ARG A 98 -7.69 -3.04 2.15
CA ARG A 98 -7.04 -3.09 3.45
C ARG A 98 -6.09 -1.91 3.59
N VAL A 99 -6.16 -1.21 4.71
CA VAL A 99 -5.27 -0.09 5.03
C VAL A 99 -4.44 -0.47 6.23
N TYR A 100 -3.16 -0.18 6.15
CA TYR A 100 -2.18 -0.54 7.14
C TYR A 100 -1.33 0.65 7.56
N ARG A 101 -0.80 0.58 8.78
CA ARG A 101 0.22 1.48 9.32
C ARG A 101 1.54 0.74 9.48
N LEU A 102 2.64 1.37 9.10
CA LEU A 102 3.97 0.85 9.34
C LEU A 102 4.26 0.82 10.84
N ALA A 103 4.57 -0.36 11.36
CA ALA A 103 4.94 -0.59 12.76
C ALA A 103 6.45 -0.72 12.95
N GLU A 104 7.13 -1.41 12.02
CA GLU A 104 8.58 -1.65 12.07
C GLU A 104 9.13 -1.66 10.64
N HIS A 105 10.33 -1.12 10.43
CA HIS A 105 11.08 -1.36 9.20
C HIS A 105 12.55 -1.63 9.49
N THR A 106 13.20 -2.39 8.61
CA THR A 106 14.62 -2.74 8.74
C THR A 106 15.22 -2.92 7.35
N GLU A 107 16.35 -2.25 7.11
CA GLU A 107 17.20 -2.50 5.94
C GLU A 107 18.04 -3.75 6.20
N LEU A 108 17.94 -4.75 5.34
CA LEU A 108 18.56 -6.07 5.52
C LEU A 108 19.80 -6.27 4.64
N ALA A 109 19.80 -5.71 3.43
CA ALA A 109 20.93 -5.75 2.50
C ALA A 109 20.85 -4.57 1.52
N GLY A 110 22.00 -4.18 0.95
CA GLY A 110 22.11 -2.98 0.12
C GLY A 110 22.26 -1.70 0.93
N ARG A 111 22.87 -0.66 0.35
CA ARG A 111 22.80 0.71 0.87
C ARG A 111 22.14 1.56 -0.19
N ALA A 112 21.02 2.20 0.14
CA ALA A 112 20.49 3.25 -0.72
C ALA A 112 21.61 4.30 -0.98
N PRO A 113 21.80 4.78 -2.22
CA PRO A 113 22.68 5.92 -2.46
C PRO A 113 22.25 7.08 -1.56
N THR A 114 23.16 7.62 -0.76
CA THR A 114 22.92 8.70 0.23
C THR A 114 22.66 10.07 -0.40
N THR A 115 22.29 10.14 -1.68
CA THR A 115 22.27 11.37 -2.48
C THR A 115 20.96 12.17 -2.41
N SER A 116 19.95 11.68 -1.70
CA SER A 116 18.68 12.38 -1.52
C SER A 116 18.39 12.58 -0.03
N ILE A 117 18.54 13.84 0.37
CA ILE A 117 18.19 14.36 1.68
C ILE A 117 16.67 14.15 1.86
N ASN A 118 16.26 13.10 2.58
CA ASN A 118 14.90 12.72 3.06
C ASN A 118 14.32 11.34 2.62
N GLU A 119 15.00 10.51 1.83
CA GLU A 119 14.36 9.33 1.18
C GLU A 119 14.42 7.98 1.94
N ASN A 120 15.05 7.88 3.11
CA ASN A 120 15.24 6.58 3.77
C ASN A 120 14.09 6.13 4.68
N THR A 121 13.09 6.96 4.95
CA THR A 121 11.95 6.52 5.77
C THR A 121 10.83 5.99 4.87
N PRO A 122 10.44 4.71 4.99
CA PRO A 122 9.28 4.21 4.26
C PRO A 122 8.02 5.02 4.55
N TYR A 123 7.18 5.17 3.52
CA TYR A 123 5.82 5.65 3.68
C TYR A 123 5.11 4.98 4.86
N LYS A 124 4.46 5.81 5.68
CA LYS A 124 3.88 5.39 6.96
C LYS A 124 2.62 4.55 6.79
N PHE A 125 1.88 4.72 5.71
CA PHE A 125 0.64 4.00 5.44
C PHE A 125 0.71 3.25 4.12
N LEU A 126 -0.04 2.15 4.06
CA LEU A 126 -0.16 1.29 2.89
C LEU A 126 -1.62 0.90 2.70
N ALA A 127 -2.19 1.19 1.55
CA ALA A 127 -3.48 0.65 1.14
C ALA A 127 -3.30 -0.39 0.03
N ILE A 128 -4.06 -1.48 0.12
CA ILE A 128 -4.12 -2.54 -0.88
C ILE A 128 -5.57 -2.73 -1.28
N HIS A 129 -5.85 -2.58 -2.57
CA HIS A 129 -7.17 -2.76 -3.16
C HIS A 129 -7.12 -3.84 -4.23
N GLU A 130 -8.14 -4.69 -4.25
CA GLU A 130 -8.15 -5.88 -5.10
C GLU A 130 -9.48 -6.02 -5.86
N TRP A 131 -9.38 -6.40 -7.14
CA TRP A 131 -10.51 -6.66 -8.02
C TRP A 131 -10.37 -8.00 -8.74
N SER A 132 -11.50 -8.63 -9.06
CA SER A 132 -11.57 -9.84 -9.88
C SER A 132 -11.52 -9.56 -11.38
N MET A 133 -11.51 -8.28 -11.77
CA MET A 133 -11.44 -7.84 -13.16
C MET A 133 -10.02 -7.47 -13.55
N ASP A 134 -9.74 -7.50 -14.85
CA ASP A 134 -8.45 -7.10 -15.39
C ASP A 134 -8.16 -5.62 -15.12
N GLY A 135 -6.90 -5.30 -14.82
CA GLY A 135 -6.49 -3.96 -14.40
C GLY A 135 -6.79 -2.87 -15.44
N ALA A 136 -6.69 -3.20 -16.73
CA ALA A 136 -7.04 -2.27 -17.80
C ALA A 136 -8.52 -1.84 -17.75
N VAL A 137 -9.43 -2.77 -17.40
CA VAL A 137 -10.86 -2.47 -17.28
C VAL A 137 -11.14 -1.66 -16.01
N VAL A 138 -10.47 -2.01 -14.91
CA VAL A 138 -10.59 -1.29 -13.64
C VAL A 138 -10.14 0.16 -13.79
N VAL A 139 -8.94 0.40 -14.30
CA VAL A 139 -8.35 1.75 -14.43
C VAL A 139 -9.09 2.62 -15.45
N ASP A 140 -9.68 2.01 -16.48
CA ASP A 140 -10.44 2.77 -17.48
C ASP A 140 -11.87 3.12 -17.03
N SER A 141 -12.40 2.48 -15.98
CA SER A 141 -13.74 2.73 -15.47
C SER A 141 -13.93 4.18 -14.97
N SER A 142 -15.14 4.69 -15.14
CA SER A 142 -15.54 6.01 -14.63
C SER A 142 -15.38 6.11 -13.12
N GLU A 143 -15.76 5.05 -12.41
CA GLU A 143 -15.75 4.94 -10.96
C GLU A 143 -14.32 5.03 -10.42
N PHE A 144 -13.37 4.35 -11.07
CA PHE A 144 -11.96 4.42 -10.68
C PHE A 144 -11.39 5.81 -10.98
N LYS A 145 -11.67 6.39 -12.15
CA LYS A 145 -11.20 7.75 -12.48
C LYS A 145 -11.77 8.80 -11.52
N MET A 146 -13.03 8.67 -11.12
CA MET A 146 -13.66 9.54 -10.12
C MET A 146 -13.02 9.43 -8.74
N CYS A 147 -12.49 8.26 -8.39
CA CYS A 147 -11.82 8.10 -7.12
C CYS A 147 -10.50 8.86 -7.09
N MET A 148 -9.79 9.01 -8.24
CA MET A 148 -8.51 9.71 -8.32
C MET A 148 -8.64 11.12 -7.75
N THR A 149 -7.64 11.56 -6.99
CA THR A 149 -7.67 12.64 -5.99
C THR A 149 -8.10 14.02 -6.49
N ASP A 150 -8.40 14.16 -7.77
CA ASP A 150 -8.75 15.41 -8.43
C ASP A 150 -10.20 15.84 -8.14
N ALA A 151 -11.12 14.88 -7.94
CA ALA A 151 -12.53 15.18 -7.68
C ALA A 151 -12.81 15.53 -6.21
N GLU A 152 -12.18 14.80 -5.29
CA GLU A 152 -12.37 14.94 -3.83
C GLU A 152 -11.02 14.92 -3.11
N PRO A 153 -10.17 15.97 -3.24
CA PRO A 153 -8.87 16.00 -2.60
C PRO A 153 -8.99 16.04 -1.07
N TRP A 154 -8.11 15.34 -0.37
CA TRP A 154 -7.98 15.50 1.08
C TRP A 154 -7.56 16.93 1.42
N LYS A 155 -8.26 17.53 2.39
CA LYS A 155 -8.00 18.88 2.90
C LYS A 155 -8.24 18.91 4.40
N MET A 156 -7.50 19.76 5.10
CA MET A 156 -7.78 20.17 6.48
C MET A 156 -7.94 21.69 6.51
N GLU A 157 -9.03 22.17 7.10
CA GLU A 157 -9.33 23.60 7.12
C GLU A 157 -8.27 24.38 7.90
N GLY A 158 -7.72 25.42 7.27
CA GLY A 158 -6.69 26.26 7.89
C GLY A 158 -5.29 25.66 7.95
N GLU A 159 -5.06 24.47 7.37
CA GLU A 159 -3.76 23.82 7.36
C GLU A 159 -3.18 23.65 5.95
N GLU A 160 -1.89 23.96 5.80
CA GLU A 160 -1.10 23.67 4.59
C GLU A 160 -0.51 22.26 4.66
N VAL A 161 -1.39 21.26 4.74
CA VAL A 161 -1.03 19.84 4.83
C VAL A 161 -1.41 19.12 3.54
N VAL A 162 -0.54 18.24 3.06
CA VAL A 162 -0.76 17.45 1.84
C VAL A 162 -0.44 15.99 2.11
N ALA A 163 -1.02 15.06 1.35
CA ALA A 163 -0.61 13.66 1.41
C ALA A 163 0.12 13.30 0.12
N GLU A 164 1.34 12.79 0.26
CA GLU A 164 2.04 12.13 -0.83
C GLU A 164 1.51 10.70 -0.96
N MET A 165 1.23 10.30 -2.19
CA MET A 165 0.77 8.96 -2.54
C MET A 165 1.63 8.41 -3.69
N GLU A 166 2.17 7.20 -3.51
CA GLU A 166 2.86 6.45 -4.55
C GLU A 166 2.05 5.22 -4.92
N ASP A 167 1.69 5.15 -6.20
CA ASP A 167 0.78 4.16 -6.76
C ASP A 167 1.53 3.04 -7.48
N ARG A 168 1.12 1.79 -7.24
CA ARG A 168 1.62 0.61 -7.96
C ARG A 168 0.48 -0.27 -8.40
N LEU A 169 0.52 -0.66 -9.67
CA LEU A 169 -0.51 -1.45 -10.34
C LEU A 169 0.04 -2.84 -10.65
N PHE A 170 -0.63 -3.89 -10.19
CA PHE A 170 -0.22 -5.26 -10.39
C PHE A 170 -1.34 -6.05 -11.06
N ALA A 171 -1.04 -6.63 -12.22
CA ALA A 171 -1.93 -7.56 -12.90
C ALA A 171 -1.50 -9.01 -12.60
N LEU A 172 -2.48 -9.90 -12.50
CA LEU A 172 -2.24 -11.33 -12.36
C LEU A 172 -1.58 -11.88 -13.64
N TYR A 173 -0.35 -12.36 -13.51
CA TYR A 173 0.38 -12.93 -14.65
C TYR A 173 -0.10 -14.32 -15.02
N LYS A 174 -0.23 -15.23 -14.03
CA LYS A 174 -0.62 -16.63 -14.25
C LYS A 174 -1.19 -17.25 -12.98
N VAL A 175 -2.14 -18.19 -13.15
CA VAL A 175 -2.58 -19.12 -12.11
C VAL A 175 -1.94 -20.49 -12.40
N PHE A 176 -1.35 -21.12 -11.39
CA PHE A 176 -0.83 -22.48 -11.48
C PHE A 176 -1.88 -23.45 -10.94
N GLU A 177 -2.14 -24.54 -11.68
CA GLU A 177 -3.00 -25.66 -11.29
C GLU A 177 -2.19 -26.76 -10.60
#